data_AF-A0A2E7MNE0-F1
#
_entry.id   AF-A0A2E7MNE0-F1
#
_cell.length_a   1.000
_cell.length_b   1.000
_cell.length_c   1.000
_cell.angle_alpha   90.00
_cell.angle_beta   90.00
_cell.angle_gamma   90.00
#
_symmetry.space_group_name_H-M   'P 1'
#
loop_
_entity.id
_entity.type
_entity.pdbx_description
1 polymer ?
#
loop_
_entity_poly.entity_id
_entity_poly.type
_entity_poly.pdbx_seq_one_letter_code
_entity_poly.pdbx_strand_id
1 'polypeptide(L)'
;MRQQAERLDPARTLFIAATKSGGTIETMSLLKFFYNRTCEAVGVDEAGAHFAAITDPGSGLAELAQALNFRHVFLNDPNIGGRYSALSFFGLVAAGSIGLDLDGLLERARSMAAECARSRRNPGALLGTILGASALAGRDKLTLVSSPPIAAFGAWVEQLIAESTGKEGKGILPVDNEPLAPPSAYAGDRIFVYLRLRGDASLDRSIQALIEAGHPVVQLNLYDLEDLGGEFFRWEIATTVAAYCLAVNPFDQPNVEAAKVLAHTMVEAYRTQNQLPHREPTFQSAAITVFGEAPVPSLKAAIDALLARAHSGGGRSYIALQAYLKPAARTDRALNDLRLLLRSQTRMATTLGYGPRFLHSTGQLHKGDAGRGLFIQFTSDASADLAIPDQPGESASAISFGILKSAQALGDHQALLDSKRPLLRIHLGTDVLAGLEHVRQALS
;
A
#
# COMPACT_ATOMS: atom_id res chain seq x y z
N MET A 1 -14.11 -0.84 8.99
CA MET A 1 -14.82 -2.12 9.16
C MET A 1 -16.22 -1.94 9.73
N ARG A 2 -16.41 -1.41 10.95
CA ARG A 2 -17.75 -1.17 11.53
C ARG A 2 -18.78 -0.57 10.56
N GLN A 3 -18.45 0.55 9.93
CA GLN A 3 -19.34 1.21 8.97
C GLN A 3 -19.77 0.32 7.79
N GLN A 4 -18.91 -0.61 7.34
CA GLN A 4 -19.31 -1.57 6.30
C GLN A 4 -20.20 -2.66 6.89
N ALA A 5 -19.88 -3.16 8.08
CA ALA A 5 -20.69 -4.17 8.78
C ALA A 5 -22.11 -3.67 9.11
N GLU A 6 -22.29 -2.37 9.34
CA GLU A 6 -23.60 -1.75 9.58
C GLU A 6 -24.41 -1.54 8.28
N ARG A 7 -23.74 -1.49 7.13
CA ARG A 7 -24.37 -1.21 5.82
C ARG A 7 -24.74 -2.48 5.06
N LEU A 8 -23.99 -3.55 5.26
CA LEU A 8 -24.17 -4.81 4.56
C LEU A 8 -25.24 -5.64 5.24
N ASP A 9 -26.13 -6.24 4.43
CA ASP A 9 -27.02 -7.31 4.86
C ASP A 9 -26.28 -8.65 4.67
N PRO A 10 -25.85 -9.34 5.74
CA PRO A 10 -25.10 -10.59 5.63
C PRO A 10 -25.85 -11.67 4.85
N ALA A 11 -27.18 -11.72 4.98
CA ALA A 11 -28.03 -12.70 4.28
C ALA A 11 -28.13 -12.43 2.76
N ARG A 12 -27.63 -11.29 2.28
CA ARG A 12 -27.66 -10.89 0.87
C ARG A 12 -26.30 -10.49 0.31
N THR A 13 -25.24 -10.76 1.06
CA THR A 13 -23.87 -10.42 0.67
C THR A 13 -23.08 -11.68 0.37
N LEU A 14 -22.28 -11.65 -0.70
CA LEU A 14 -21.22 -12.63 -0.95
C LEU A 14 -19.89 -12.03 -0.47
N PHE A 15 -19.23 -12.70 0.48
CA PHE A 15 -17.92 -12.32 0.97
C PHE A 15 -16.85 -13.15 0.25
N ILE A 16 -15.92 -12.48 -0.43
CA ILE A 16 -14.82 -13.16 -1.14
C ILE A 16 -13.53 -12.95 -0.34
N ALA A 17 -13.05 -14.01 0.31
CA ALA A 17 -11.78 -13.99 1.03
C ALA A 17 -10.63 -14.30 0.08
N ALA A 18 -9.62 -13.43 0.02
CA ALA A 18 -8.50 -13.57 -0.91
C ALA A 18 -7.16 -13.52 -0.16
N THR A 19 -6.42 -14.63 -0.19
CA THR A 19 -5.03 -14.69 0.29
C THR A 19 -4.32 -15.89 -0.33
N LYS A 20 -3.12 -15.67 -0.86
CA LYS A 20 -2.30 -16.73 -1.46
C LYS A 20 -1.93 -17.82 -0.44
N SER A 21 -1.32 -17.41 0.68
CA SER A 21 -0.84 -18.33 1.71
C SER A 21 -1.94 -18.93 2.58
N GLY A 22 -3.15 -18.38 2.55
CA GLY A 22 -4.23 -18.79 3.45
C GLY A 22 -4.07 -18.30 4.89
N GLY A 23 -3.00 -17.56 5.20
CA GLY A 23 -2.61 -17.18 6.57
C GLY A 23 -2.51 -15.67 6.82
N THR A 24 -2.88 -14.81 5.86
CA THR A 24 -2.81 -13.36 6.04
C THR A 24 -3.74 -12.90 7.17
N ILE A 25 -3.18 -12.43 8.28
CA ILE A 25 -3.91 -12.14 9.52
C ILE A 25 -5.07 -11.15 9.31
N GLU A 26 -4.89 -10.15 8.45
CA GLU A 26 -5.94 -9.17 8.13
C GLU A 26 -7.13 -9.84 7.44
N THR A 27 -6.88 -10.62 6.39
CA THR A 27 -7.91 -11.35 5.64
C THR A 27 -8.62 -12.34 6.54
N MET A 28 -7.88 -13.11 7.34
CA MET A 28 -8.46 -14.11 8.23
C MET A 28 -9.27 -13.48 9.36
N SER A 29 -8.83 -12.35 9.92
CA SER A 29 -9.58 -11.63 10.95
C SER A 29 -10.90 -11.08 10.41
N LEU A 30 -10.88 -10.53 9.19
CA LEU A 30 -12.09 -10.07 8.51
C LEU A 30 -13.03 -11.22 8.18
N LEU A 31 -12.50 -12.34 7.68
CA LEU A 31 -13.27 -13.54 7.38
C LEU A 31 -14.00 -14.03 8.62
N LYS A 32 -13.29 -14.24 9.74
CA LYS A 32 -13.88 -14.69 11.01
C LYS A 32 -15.00 -13.75 11.48
N PHE A 33 -14.75 -12.45 11.46
CA PHE A 33 -15.74 -11.45 11.86
C PHE A 33 -17.02 -11.49 11.00
N PHE A 34 -16.89 -11.51 9.67
CA PHE A 34 -18.05 -11.53 8.79
C PHE A 34 -18.75 -12.89 8.74
N TYR A 35 -18.01 -13.99 8.91
CA TYR A 35 -18.59 -15.32 9.01
C TYR A 35 -19.54 -15.41 10.21
N ASN A 36 -19.11 -14.96 11.39
CA ASN A 36 -19.96 -14.94 12.59
C ASN A 36 -21.22 -14.11 12.40
N ARG A 37 -21.12 -12.89 11.85
CA ARG A 37 -22.31 -12.06 11.56
C ARG A 37 -23.25 -12.72 10.57
N THR A 38 -22.71 -13.53 9.66
CA THR A 38 -23.52 -14.27 8.69
C THR A 38 -24.20 -15.45 9.37
N CYS A 39 -23.51 -16.20 10.25
CA CYS A 39 -24.12 -17.22 11.10
C CYS A 39 -25.27 -16.67 11.95
N GLU A 40 -25.11 -15.48 12.53
CA GLU A 40 -26.17 -14.80 13.29
C GLU A 40 -27.40 -14.48 12.42
N ALA A 41 -27.21 -14.20 11.13
CA ALA A 41 -28.27 -13.80 10.21
C ALA A 41 -28.99 -14.97 9.54
N VAL A 42 -28.27 -16.03 9.15
CA VAL A 42 -28.80 -17.14 8.33
C VAL A 42 -28.65 -18.52 8.97
N GLY A 43 -27.96 -18.63 10.11
CA GLY A 43 -27.60 -19.91 10.73
C GLY A 43 -26.24 -20.43 10.26
N VAL A 44 -25.59 -21.24 11.10
CA VAL A 44 -24.23 -21.74 10.85
C VAL A 44 -24.14 -22.66 9.64
N ASP A 45 -25.17 -23.47 9.40
CA ASP A 45 -25.20 -24.45 8.30
C ASP A 45 -25.31 -23.79 6.93
N GLU A 46 -25.97 -22.63 6.85
CA GLU A 46 -26.17 -21.86 5.61
C GLU A 46 -25.08 -20.80 5.39
N ALA A 47 -24.34 -20.42 6.43
CA ALA A 47 -23.37 -19.34 6.36
C ALA A 47 -22.33 -19.54 5.24
N GLY A 48 -21.83 -20.78 5.05
CA GLY A 48 -20.88 -21.11 3.99
C GLY A 48 -21.31 -20.71 2.58
N ALA A 49 -22.61 -20.77 2.28
CA ALA A 49 -23.14 -20.40 0.97
C ALA A 49 -22.97 -18.90 0.63
N HIS A 50 -22.63 -18.07 1.62
CA HIS A 50 -22.37 -16.63 1.47
C HIS A 50 -20.89 -16.28 1.35
N PHE A 51 -20.00 -17.28 1.27
CA PHE A 51 -18.56 -17.09 1.17
C PHE A 51 -17.97 -17.77 -0.06
N ALA A 52 -16.94 -17.14 -0.62
CA ALA A 52 -16.04 -17.74 -1.59
C ALA A 52 -14.59 -17.44 -1.21
N ALA A 53 -13.66 -18.27 -1.67
CA ALA A 53 -12.23 -18.11 -1.43
C ALA A 53 -11.45 -17.99 -2.74
N ILE A 54 -10.41 -17.16 -2.75
CA ILE A 54 -9.37 -17.11 -3.79
C ILE A 54 -8.03 -17.37 -3.09
N THR A 55 -7.40 -18.50 -3.40
CA THR A 55 -6.21 -18.96 -2.69
C THR A 55 -5.41 -19.99 -3.49
N ASP A 56 -4.23 -20.37 -3.00
CA ASP A 56 -3.44 -21.43 -3.62
C ASP A 56 -3.92 -22.84 -3.19
N PRO A 57 -3.66 -23.88 -4.00
CA PRO A 57 -3.89 -25.27 -3.62
C PRO A 57 -3.20 -25.64 -2.30
N GLY A 58 -3.93 -26.30 -1.40
CA GLY A 58 -3.41 -26.79 -0.12
C GLY A 58 -3.15 -25.69 0.93
N SER A 59 -3.65 -24.47 0.73
CA SER A 59 -3.53 -23.41 1.73
C SER A 59 -4.51 -23.60 2.90
N GLY A 60 -4.23 -22.96 4.04
CA GLY A 60 -5.15 -22.98 5.18
C GLY A 60 -6.52 -22.35 4.89
N LEU A 61 -6.61 -21.44 3.91
CA LEU A 61 -7.91 -20.91 3.48
C LEU A 61 -8.67 -21.92 2.61
N ALA A 62 -7.98 -22.74 1.80
CA ALA A 62 -8.62 -23.79 1.02
C ALA A 62 -9.23 -24.85 1.94
N GLU A 63 -8.48 -25.30 2.96
CA GLU A 63 -8.96 -26.23 3.98
C GLU A 63 -10.15 -25.65 4.77
N LEU A 64 -10.05 -24.40 5.20
CA LEU A 64 -11.12 -23.73 5.93
C LEU A 64 -12.39 -23.59 5.08
N ALA A 65 -12.24 -23.20 3.82
CA ALA A 65 -13.36 -23.04 2.90
C ALA A 65 -14.09 -24.36 2.66
N GLN A 66 -13.35 -25.48 2.59
CA GLN A 66 -13.94 -26.82 2.52
C GLN A 66 -14.65 -27.18 3.83
N ALA A 67 -14.02 -26.95 4.99
CA ALA A 67 -14.60 -27.27 6.30
C ALA A 67 -15.90 -26.49 6.59
N LEU A 68 -15.98 -25.25 6.10
CA LEU A 68 -17.14 -24.36 6.26
C LEU A 68 -18.09 -24.37 5.07
N ASN A 69 -17.94 -25.31 4.13
CA ASN A 69 -18.79 -25.46 2.94
C ASN A 69 -18.99 -24.15 2.15
N PHE A 70 -17.90 -23.44 1.86
CA PHE A 70 -17.96 -22.22 1.05
C PHE A 70 -18.56 -22.51 -0.33
N ARG A 71 -19.34 -21.55 -0.83
CA ARG A 71 -19.99 -21.65 -2.15
C ARG A 71 -19.00 -21.97 -3.27
N HIS A 72 -17.79 -21.42 -3.21
CA HIS A 72 -16.76 -21.70 -4.21
C HIS A 72 -15.34 -21.44 -3.69
N VAL A 73 -14.38 -22.17 -4.25
CA VAL A 73 -12.94 -21.97 -4.02
C VAL A 73 -12.24 -21.85 -5.36
N PHE A 74 -11.74 -20.65 -5.68
CA PHE A 74 -10.90 -20.39 -6.83
C PHE A 74 -9.45 -20.71 -6.47
N LEU A 75 -8.94 -21.85 -6.96
CA LEU A 75 -7.56 -22.26 -6.78
C LEU A 75 -6.66 -21.61 -7.84
N ASN A 76 -5.76 -20.74 -7.40
CA ASN A 76 -4.84 -20.00 -8.25
C ASN A 76 -3.59 -20.81 -8.62
N ASP A 77 -2.87 -20.41 -9.67
CA ASP A 77 -1.55 -20.99 -9.98
C ASP A 77 -0.51 -20.51 -8.93
N PRO A 78 0.09 -21.43 -8.14
CA PRO A 78 1.04 -21.07 -7.10
C PRO A 78 2.33 -20.43 -7.65
N ASN A 79 2.62 -20.55 -8.94
CA ASN A 79 3.78 -19.91 -9.58
C ASN A 79 3.57 -18.42 -9.84
N ILE A 80 2.34 -17.92 -9.72
CA ILE A 80 2.05 -16.49 -9.89
C ILE A 80 2.25 -15.77 -8.56
N GLY A 81 3.20 -14.84 -8.49
CA GLY A 81 3.43 -13.99 -7.32
C GLY A 81 2.26 -13.03 -7.08
N GLY A 82 1.96 -12.69 -5.82
CA GLY A 82 0.78 -11.89 -5.48
C GLY A 82 0.69 -10.54 -6.22
N ARG A 83 1.80 -9.80 -6.32
CA ARG A 83 1.85 -8.52 -7.06
C ARG A 83 1.73 -8.66 -8.59
N TYR A 84 1.92 -9.86 -9.14
CA TYR A 84 1.76 -10.22 -10.56
C TYR A 84 0.44 -10.95 -10.83
N SER A 85 -0.52 -10.87 -9.91
CA SER A 85 -1.76 -11.68 -9.95
C SER A 85 -3.00 -10.91 -10.41
N ALA A 86 -2.85 -9.66 -10.90
CA ALA A 86 -3.97 -8.82 -11.31
C ALA A 86 -4.80 -9.44 -12.46
N LEU A 87 -4.16 -10.16 -13.37
CA LEU A 87 -4.81 -10.89 -14.47
C LEU A 87 -5.08 -12.36 -14.15
N SER A 88 -4.97 -12.77 -12.88
CA SER A 88 -5.34 -14.10 -12.38
C SER A 88 -6.72 -14.06 -11.69
N PHE A 89 -7.13 -15.15 -11.02
CA PHE A 89 -8.36 -15.15 -10.22
C PHE A 89 -8.41 -14.02 -9.18
N PHE A 90 -7.27 -13.60 -8.62
CA PHE A 90 -7.21 -12.52 -7.64
C PHE A 90 -7.77 -11.17 -8.14
N GLY A 91 -7.65 -10.87 -9.44
CA GLY A 91 -8.29 -9.70 -10.04
C GLY A 91 -9.55 -10.04 -10.83
N LEU A 92 -9.54 -11.13 -11.61
CA LEU A 92 -10.61 -11.45 -12.55
C LEU A 92 -11.93 -11.83 -11.87
N VAL A 93 -11.90 -12.49 -10.70
CA VAL A 93 -13.13 -12.83 -9.96
C VAL A 93 -13.84 -11.57 -9.50
N ALA A 94 -13.10 -10.59 -8.96
CA ALA A 94 -13.66 -9.31 -8.56
C ALA A 94 -14.16 -8.52 -9.77
N ALA A 95 -13.41 -8.51 -10.87
CA ALA A 95 -13.80 -7.83 -12.09
C ALA A 95 -15.10 -8.40 -12.70
N GLY A 96 -15.20 -9.74 -12.80
CA GLY A 96 -16.41 -10.40 -13.29
C GLY A 96 -17.61 -10.17 -12.38
N SER A 97 -17.39 -10.13 -11.06
CA SER A 97 -18.46 -9.89 -10.07
C SER A 97 -19.10 -8.50 -10.17
N ILE A 98 -18.39 -7.52 -10.73
CA ILE A 98 -18.92 -6.17 -11.00
C ILE A 98 -19.40 -5.98 -12.45
N GLY A 99 -19.42 -7.06 -13.24
CA GLY A 99 -19.94 -7.05 -14.61
C GLY A 99 -18.98 -6.49 -15.67
N LEU A 100 -17.66 -6.47 -15.42
CA LEU A 100 -16.68 -6.11 -16.44
C LEU A 100 -16.62 -7.16 -17.55
N ASP A 101 -16.41 -6.71 -18.79
CA ASP A 101 -16.08 -7.60 -19.91
C ASP A 101 -14.67 -8.16 -19.73
N LEU A 102 -14.60 -9.41 -19.25
CA LEU A 102 -13.34 -10.10 -19.04
C LEU A 102 -12.69 -10.52 -20.36
N ASP A 103 -13.48 -10.80 -21.39
CA ASP A 103 -12.93 -11.22 -22.69
C ASP A 103 -12.23 -10.02 -23.35
N GLY A 104 -12.88 -8.86 -23.38
CA GLY A 104 -12.28 -7.60 -23.83
C GLY A 104 -11.00 -7.26 -23.07
N LEU A 105 -11.05 -7.27 -21.73
CA LEU A 105 -9.90 -7.00 -20.87
C LEU A 105 -8.72 -7.96 -21.15
N LEU A 106 -8.99 -9.27 -21.21
CA LEU A 106 -7.96 -10.29 -21.45
C LEU A 106 -7.42 -10.24 -22.87
N GLU A 107 -8.23 -9.83 -23.85
CA GLU A 107 -7.76 -9.65 -25.22
C GLU A 107 -6.76 -8.49 -25.35
N ARG A 108 -6.98 -7.39 -24.61
CA ARG A 108 -6.00 -6.30 -24.51
C ARG A 108 -4.69 -6.77 -23.85
N ALA A 109 -4.79 -7.60 -22.81
CA ALA A 109 -3.62 -8.21 -22.17
C ALA A 109 -2.84 -9.11 -23.13
N ARG A 110 -3.52 -9.99 -23.87
CA ARG A 110 -2.90 -10.88 -24.88
C ARG A 110 -2.23 -10.10 -26.00
N SER A 111 -2.87 -9.04 -26.47
CA SER A 111 -2.30 -8.15 -27.49
C SER A 111 -1.00 -7.53 -27.01
N MET A 112 -0.97 -6.98 -25.79
CA MET A 112 0.26 -6.45 -25.18
C MET A 112 1.34 -7.53 -25.03
N ALA A 113 0.95 -8.75 -24.62
CA ALA A 113 1.88 -9.86 -24.48
C ALA A 113 2.53 -10.25 -25.81
N ALA A 114 1.75 -10.29 -26.90
CA ALA A 114 2.24 -10.53 -28.23
C ALA A 114 3.21 -9.43 -28.71
N GLU A 115 2.91 -8.15 -28.42
CA GLU A 115 3.79 -7.02 -28.72
C GLU A 115 5.12 -7.10 -27.96
N CYS A 116 5.07 -7.40 -26.66
CA CYS A 116 6.26 -7.61 -25.84
C CYS A 116 7.11 -8.78 -26.35
N ALA A 117 6.49 -9.88 -26.80
CA ALA A 117 7.22 -11.06 -27.24
C ALA A 117 7.88 -10.90 -28.62
N ARG A 118 7.23 -10.18 -29.55
CA ARG A 118 7.61 -10.21 -30.99
C ARG A 118 8.27 -8.92 -31.48
N SER A 119 8.02 -7.80 -30.83
CA SER A 119 8.48 -6.49 -31.30
C SER A 119 9.94 -6.24 -30.95
N ARG A 120 10.72 -5.74 -31.93
CA ARG A 120 12.05 -5.13 -31.64
C ARG A 120 11.92 -3.90 -30.73
N ARG A 121 10.74 -3.29 -30.68
CA ARG A 121 10.34 -2.24 -29.74
C ARG A 121 9.34 -2.83 -28.74
N ASN A 122 9.78 -3.80 -27.94
CA ASN A 122 8.98 -4.36 -26.86
C ASN A 122 8.56 -3.24 -25.89
N PRO A 123 7.25 -2.93 -25.77
CA PRO A 123 6.79 -1.78 -24.99
C PRO A 123 7.08 -1.91 -23.49
N GLY A 124 6.94 -3.12 -22.93
CA GLY A 124 7.31 -3.41 -21.54
C GLY A 124 8.81 -3.23 -21.30
N ALA A 125 9.65 -3.80 -22.17
CA ALA A 125 11.11 -3.66 -22.05
C ALA A 125 11.57 -2.22 -22.26
N LEU A 126 10.94 -1.46 -23.15
CA LEU A 126 11.24 -0.04 -23.34
C LEU A 126 10.93 0.75 -22.06
N LEU A 127 9.72 0.60 -21.51
CA LEU A 127 9.35 1.27 -20.26
C LEU A 127 10.28 0.85 -19.12
N GLY A 128 10.53 -0.45 -18.95
CA GLY A 128 11.43 -0.97 -17.93
C GLY A 128 12.87 -0.47 -18.06
N THR A 129 13.38 -0.40 -19.29
CA THR A 129 14.71 0.18 -19.56
C THR A 129 14.75 1.67 -19.18
N ILE A 130 13.72 2.44 -19.53
CA ILE A 130 13.63 3.86 -19.18
C ILE A 130 13.64 4.03 -17.66
N LEU A 131 12.82 3.25 -16.93
CA LEU A 131 12.73 3.30 -15.47
C LEU A 131 14.05 2.88 -14.81
N GLY A 132 14.62 1.74 -15.22
CA GLY A 132 15.88 1.23 -14.68
C GLY A 132 17.07 2.15 -14.95
N ALA A 133 17.22 2.64 -16.19
CA ALA A 133 18.29 3.57 -16.54
C ALA A 133 18.14 4.92 -15.82
N SER A 134 16.90 5.42 -15.68
CA SER A 134 16.62 6.63 -14.91
C SER A 134 17.03 6.47 -13.46
N ALA A 135 16.69 5.35 -12.82
CA ALA A 135 17.08 5.06 -11.45
C ALA A 135 18.61 5.00 -11.27
N LEU A 136 19.32 4.32 -12.18
CA LEU A 136 20.79 4.29 -12.19
C LEU A 136 21.41 5.69 -12.41
N ALA A 137 20.73 6.57 -13.14
CA ALA A 137 21.11 7.97 -13.34
C ALA A 137 20.70 8.89 -12.17
N GLY A 138 20.18 8.36 -11.06
CA GLY A 138 19.78 9.11 -9.87
C GLY A 138 18.34 9.65 -9.90
N ARG A 139 17.53 9.25 -10.88
CA ARG A 139 16.09 9.52 -10.98
C ARG A 139 15.27 8.30 -10.56
N ASP A 140 15.35 7.97 -9.28
CA ASP A 140 14.75 6.78 -8.69
C ASP A 140 13.34 7.03 -8.13
N LYS A 141 12.75 8.21 -8.35
CA LYS A 141 11.41 8.57 -7.88
C LYS A 141 10.42 8.58 -9.05
N LEU A 142 9.71 7.46 -9.22
CA LEU A 142 8.68 7.29 -10.23
C LEU A 142 7.38 7.95 -9.77
N THR A 143 7.04 9.12 -10.30
CA THR A 143 5.74 9.76 -10.05
C THR A 143 4.70 9.25 -11.04
N LEU A 144 3.67 8.59 -10.53
CA LEU A 144 2.55 8.11 -11.32
C LEU A 144 1.50 9.22 -11.42
N VAL A 145 1.12 9.54 -12.65
CA VAL A 145 0.02 10.46 -12.95
C VAL A 145 -0.98 9.71 -13.79
N SER A 146 -2.24 9.70 -13.38
CA SER A 146 -3.29 8.96 -14.08
C SER A 146 -4.54 9.82 -14.23
N SER A 147 -5.22 9.69 -15.35
CA SER A 147 -6.58 10.21 -15.52
C SER A 147 -7.49 9.75 -14.36
N PRO A 148 -8.38 10.61 -13.79
CA PRO A 148 -9.15 10.28 -12.59
C PRO A 148 -9.94 8.96 -12.67
N PRO A 149 -10.57 8.58 -13.80
CA PRO A 149 -11.29 7.30 -13.92
C PRO A 149 -10.42 6.05 -13.71
N ILE A 150 -9.10 6.17 -13.92
CA ILE A 150 -8.14 5.06 -13.81
C ILE A 150 -7.12 5.28 -12.69
N ALA A 151 -7.33 6.25 -11.80
CA ALA A 151 -6.38 6.60 -10.73
C ALA A 151 -6.07 5.42 -9.80
N ALA A 152 -7.00 4.49 -9.60
CA ALA A 152 -6.80 3.29 -8.78
C ALA A 152 -5.69 2.36 -9.32
N PHE A 153 -5.35 2.45 -10.60
CA PHE A 153 -4.26 1.68 -11.21
C PHE A 153 -2.90 2.02 -10.58
N GLY A 154 -2.69 3.28 -10.21
CA GLY A 154 -1.44 3.75 -9.61
C GLY A 154 -1.08 2.99 -8.33
N ALA A 155 -2.07 2.67 -7.51
CA ALA A 155 -1.88 1.93 -6.27
C ALA A 155 -1.44 0.47 -6.48
N TRP A 156 -1.79 -0.15 -7.61
CA TRP A 156 -1.29 -1.47 -8.01
C TRP A 156 0.15 -1.39 -8.52
N VAL A 157 0.45 -0.43 -9.40
CA VAL A 157 1.82 -0.19 -9.89
C VAL A 157 2.77 0.14 -8.74
N GLU A 158 2.30 0.88 -7.74
CA GLU A 158 3.06 1.18 -6.52
C GLU A 158 3.56 -0.10 -5.84
N GLN A 159 2.68 -1.06 -5.61
CA GLN A 159 3.07 -2.35 -5.04
C GLN A 159 4.03 -3.10 -5.96
N LEU A 160 3.70 -3.19 -7.25
CA LEU A 160 4.47 -3.94 -8.23
C LEU A 160 5.93 -3.46 -8.26
N ILE A 161 6.15 -2.15 -8.38
CA ILE A 161 7.49 -1.54 -8.47
C ILE A 161 8.22 -1.62 -7.13
N ALA A 162 7.58 -1.23 -6.02
CA ALA A 162 8.26 -1.13 -4.73
C ALA A 162 8.72 -2.50 -4.22
N GLU A 163 7.88 -3.53 -4.31
CA GLU A 163 8.25 -4.87 -3.85
C GLU A 163 9.26 -5.57 -4.77
N SER A 164 9.16 -5.33 -6.08
CA SER A 164 10.06 -5.99 -7.03
C SER A 164 11.46 -5.37 -7.04
N THR A 165 11.57 -4.05 -6.82
CA THR A 165 12.86 -3.34 -6.94
C THR A 165 13.50 -2.98 -5.59
N GLY A 166 12.70 -2.82 -4.53
CA GLY A 166 13.13 -2.28 -3.23
C GLY A 166 13.86 -3.28 -2.34
N LYS A 167 15.09 -3.67 -2.70
CA LYS A 167 15.91 -4.64 -1.95
C LYS A 167 17.39 -4.43 -2.21
N GLU A 168 18.22 -5.01 -1.35
CA GLU A 168 19.69 -4.99 -1.48
C GLU A 168 20.28 -3.57 -1.61
N GLY A 169 19.69 -2.59 -0.93
CA GLY A 169 20.14 -1.20 -1.00
C GLY A 169 19.74 -0.48 -2.28
N LYS A 170 18.80 -1.03 -3.05
CA LYS A 170 18.33 -0.48 -4.33
C LYS A 170 16.80 -0.36 -4.31
N GLY A 171 16.27 0.35 -5.30
CA GLY A 171 14.83 0.47 -5.49
C GLY A 171 14.44 1.69 -6.30
N ILE A 172 13.28 1.60 -6.95
CA ILE A 172 12.56 2.73 -7.52
C ILE A 172 11.43 3.03 -6.56
N LEU A 173 11.37 4.25 -6.03
CA LEU A 173 10.25 4.69 -5.21
C LEU A 173 9.08 5.06 -6.12
N PRO A 174 7.98 4.30 -6.13
CA PRO A 174 6.75 4.76 -6.73
C PRO A 174 6.11 5.83 -5.84
N VAL A 175 5.69 6.91 -6.47
CA VAL A 175 5.03 8.04 -5.85
C VAL A 175 3.66 8.16 -6.49
N ASP A 176 2.69 7.52 -5.84
CA ASP A 176 1.29 7.54 -6.25
C ASP A 176 0.51 8.66 -5.53
N ASN A 177 -0.54 9.15 -6.18
CA ASN A 177 -1.49 10.12 -5.65
C ASN A 177 -0.86 11.40 -5.06
N GLU A 178 0.35 11.79 -5.47
CA GLU A 178 0.94 13.08 -5.10
C GLU A 178 0.26 14.19 -5.91
N PRO A 179 -0.42 15.17 -5.29
CA PRO A 179 -1.02 16.24 -6.07
C PRO A 179 0.03 16.99 -6.87
N LEU A 180 -0.21 17.19 -8.18
CA LEU A 180 0.74 17.87 -9.06
C LEU A 180 1.00 19.31 -8.60
N ALA A 181 2.24 19.76 -8.75
CA ALA A 181 2.70 21.09 -8.44
C ALA A 181 3.41 21.75 -9.62
N PRO A 182 3.72 23.05 -9.53
CA PRO A 182 4.63 23.69 -10.48
C PRO A 182 5.97 22.96 -10.56
N PRO A 183 6.62 22.92 -11.74
CA PRO A 183 7.87 22.18 -11.95
C PRO A 183 9.01 22.50 -10.96
N SER A 184 9.05 23.74 -10.44
CA SER A 184 10.05 24.20 -9.47
C SER A 184 9.97 23.49 -8.11
N ALA A 185 8.80 22.93 -7.76
CA ALA A 185 8.62 22.19 -6.51
C ALA A 185 9.32 20.83 -6.51
N TYR A 186 9.62 20.27 -7.68
CA TYR A 186 10.23 18.95 -7.81
C TYR A 186 11.74 19.05 -7.82
N ALA A 187 12.37 18.06 -7.21
CA ALA A 187 13.78 17.78 -7.36
C ALA A 187 14.10 17.15 -8.73
N GLY A 188 15.38 17.13 -9.09
CA GLY A 188 15.87 16.48 -10.32
C GLY A 188 15.93 14.94 -10.24
N ASP A 189 15.30 14.33 -9.24
CA ASP A 189 15.27 12.88 -8.97
C ASP A 189 13.98 12.21 -9.50
N ARG A 190 13.07 12.99 -10.10
CA ARG A 190 11.79 12.50 -10.63
C ARG A 190 11.92 11.94 -12.05
N ILE A 191 11.12 10.92 -12.29
CA ILE A 191 10.58 10.55 -13.61
C ILE A 191 9.07 10.43 -13.49
N PHE A 192 8.34 10.97 -14.47
CA PHE A 192 6.88 10.93 -14.49
C PHE A 192 6.40 9.91 -15.51
N VAL A 193 5.41 9.11 -15.15
CA VAL A 193 4.66 8.30 -16.10
C VAL A 193 3.20 8.73 -16.05
N TYR A 194 2.71 9.24 -17.18
CA TYR A 194 1.35 9.74 -17.33
C TYR A 194 0.47 8.73 -18.09
N LEU A 195 -0.47 8.10 -17.41
CA LEU A 195 -1.52 7.28 -18.00
C LEU A 195 -2.72 8.17 -18.34
N ARG A 196 -2.89 8.47 -19.62
CA ARG A 196 -3.91 9.36 -20.14
C ARG A 196 -5.04 8.57 -20.78
N LEU A 197 -6.23 8.63 -20.18
CA LEU A 197 -7.43 8.08 -20.80
C LEU A 197 -7.96 9.03 -21.88
N ARG A 198 -8.33 8.51 -23.03
CA ARG A 198 -8.90 9.28 -24.13
C ARG A 198 -10.14 10.05 -23.66
N GLY A 199 -10.22 11.32 -24.09
CA GLY A 199 -11.30 12.23 -23.70
C GLY A 199 -11.05 12.96 -22.38
N ASP A 200 -10.02 12.58 -21.62
CA ASP A 200 -9.60 13.31 -20.42
C ASP A 200 -8.30 14.09 -20.67
N ALA A 201 -8.43 15.42 -20.62
CA ALA A 201 -7.32 16.36 -20.76
C ALA A 201 -7.06 17.15 -19.46
N SER A 202 -7.64 16.73 -18.32
CA SER A 202 -7.62 17.53 -17.09
C SER A 202 -6.21 17.76 -16.54
N LEU A 203 -5.25 16.89 -16.89
CA LEU A 203 -3.87 16.94 -16.41
C LEU A 203 -2.86 17.38 -17.51
N ASP A 204 -3.29 17.48 -18.78
CA ASP A 204 -2.42 17.74 -19.93
C ASP A 204 -1.58 19.01 -19.74
N ARG A 205 -2.19 20.11 -19.25
CA ARG A 205 -1.47 21.38 -19.03
C ARG A 205 -0.35 21.24 -17.98
N SER A 206 -0.61 20.52 -16.88
CA SER A 206 0.37 20.32 -15.82
C SER A 206 1.51 19.42 -16.30
N ILE A 207 1.20 18.39 -17.08
CA ILE A 207 2.20 17.51 -17.70
C ILE A 207 3.05 18.27 -18.71
N GLN A 208 2.44 19.10 -19.56
CA GLN A 208 3.15 19.92 -20.54
C GLN A 208 4.13 20.89 -19.85
N ALA A 209 3.72 21.52 -18.74
CA ALA A 209 4.61 22.37 -17.95
C ALA A 209 5.82 21.61 -17.38
N LEU A 210 5.65 20.34 -17.00
CA LEU A 210 6.76 19.49 -16.56
C LEU A 210 7.74 19.18 -17.71
N ILE A 211 7.22 18.87 -18.89
CA ILE A 211 8.00 18.62 -20.10
C ILE A 211 8.82 19.87 -20.48
N GLU A 212 8.19 21.03 -20.53
CA GLU A 212 8.83 22.31 -20.85
C GLU A 212 9.92 22.70 -19.84
N ALA A 213 9.75 22.30 -18.58
CA ALA A 213 10.74 22.47 -17.54
C ALA A 213 11.87 21.41 -17.55
N GLY A 214 11.84 20.46 -18.48
CA GLY A 214 12.88 19.45 -18.67
C GLY A 214 12.78 18.22 -17.75
N HIS A 215 11.64 18.00 -17.10
CA HIS A 215 11.40 16.74 -16.38
C HIS A 215 11.14 15.60 -17.36
N PRO A 216 11.72 14.40 -17.17
CA PRO A 216 11.44 13.27 -18.03
C PRO A 216 10.01 12.77 -17.79
N VAL A 217 9.23 12.71 -18.87
CA VAL A 217 7.84 12.22 -18.87
C VAL A 217 7.69 11.11 -19.90
N VAL A 218 7.12 9.99 -19.49
CA VAL A 218 6.61 8.94 -20.37
C VAL A 218 5.09 9.04 -20.39
N GLN A 219 4.49 9.24 -21.56
CA GLN A 219 3.04 9.27 -21.70
C GLN A 219 2.53 7.97 -22.32
N LEU A 220 1.57 7.33 -21.65
CA LEU A 220 0.87 6.13 -22.09
C LEU A 220 -0.59 6.52 -22.36
N ASN A 221 -1.05 6.38 -23.60
CA ASN A 221 -2.40 6.74 -24.00
C ASN A 221 -3.29 5.49 -24.02
N LEU A 222 -4.40 5.54 -23.29
CA LEU A 222 -5.43 4.50 -23.24
C LEU A 222 -6.67 4.99 -23.98
N TYR A 223 -7.24 4.14 -24.83
CA TYR A 223 -8.42 4.42 -25.63
C TYR A 223 -9.72 4.28 -24.84
N ASP A 224 -9.79 3.26 -23.98
CA ASP A 224 -10.89 2.94 -23.07
C ASP A 224 -10.37 2.22 -21.80
N LEU A 225 -11.28 1.73 -20.95
CA LEU A 225 -10.93 1.06 -19.70
C LEU A 225 -10.38 -0.36 -19.91
N GLU A 226 -10.68 -1.02 -21.03
CA GLU A 226 -10.19 -2.38 -21.30
C GLU A 226 -8.69 -2.39 -21.56
N ASP A 227 -8.14 -1.29 -22.07
CA ASP A 227 -6.70 -1.12 -22.26
C ASP A 227 -5.89 -1.29 -20.96
N LEU A 228 -6.53 -1.17 -19.77
CA LEU A 228 -5.90 -1.53 -18.50
C LEU A 228 -5.42 -2.99 -18.47
N GLY A 229 -6.10 -3.89 -19.17
CA GLY A 229 -5.66 -5.28 -19.36
C GLY A 229 -4.27 -5.35 -20.00
N GLY A 230 -4.05 -4.53 -21.04
CA GLY A 230 -2.73 -4.36 -21.65
C GLY A 230 -1.72 -3.72 -20.72
N GLU A 231 -2.11 -2.69 -19.97
CA GLU A 231 -1.20 -2.03 -19.04
C GLU A 231 -0.75 -2.95 -17.90
N PHE A 232 -1.62 -3.80 -17.34
CA PHE A 232 -1.19 -4.80 -16.35
C PHE A 232 0.00 -5.62 -16.86
N PHE A 233 -0.11 -6.20 -18.06
CA PHE A 233 0.98 -6.98 -18.65
C PHE A 233 2.22 -6.12 -18.97
N ARG A 234 2.04 -4.93 -19.53
CA ARG A 234 3.17 -4.03 -19.86
C ARG A 234 4.00 -3.70 -18.61
N TRP A 235 3.33 -3.37 -17.51
CA TRP A 235 3.97 -2.98 -16.26
C TRP A 235 4.64 -4.16 -15.55
N GLU A 236 4.12 -5.38 -15.67
CA GLU A 236 4.79 -6.59 -15.18
C GLU A 236 6.14 -6.82 -15.88
N ILE A 237 6.18 -6.70 -17.20
CA ILE A 237 7.42 -6.79 -17.98
C ILE A 237 8.35 -5.62 -17.66
N ALA A 238 7.82 -4.39 -17.61
CA ALA A 238 8.60 -3.19 -17.32
C ALA A 238 9.28 -3.27 -15.95
N THR A 239 8.55 -3.73 -14.94
CA THR A 239 9.08 -3.90 -13.59
C THR A 239 10.19 -4.95 -13.55
N THR A 240 9.99 -6.08 -14.24
CA THR A 240 11.00 -7.14 -14.36
C THR A 240 12.29 -6.62 -14.99
N VAL A 241 12.17 -5.87 -16.10
CA VAL A 241 13.33 -5.29 -16.79
C VAL A 241 14.01 -4.21 -15.94
N ALA A 242 13.24 -3.34 -15.27
CA ALA A 242 13.79 -2.32 -14.38
C ALA A 242 14.57 -2.96 -13.21
N ALA A 243 14.02 -4.01 -12.59
CA ALA A 243 14.70 -4.78 -11.55
C ALA A 243 15.98 -5.45 -12.06
N TYR A 244 15.95 -6.00 -13.28
CA TYR A 244 17.13 -6.55 -13.94
C TYR A 244 18.22 -5.48 -14.15
N CYS A 245 17.87 -4.28 -14.62
CA CYS A 245 18.81 -3.15 -14.73
C CYS A 245 19.44 -2.80 -13.37
N LEU A 246 18.67 -2.89 -12.28
CA LEU A 246 19.14 -2.68 -10.93
C LEU A 246 19.91 -3.89 -10.37
N ALA A 247 19.99 -5.01 -11.09
CA ALA A 247 20.57 -6.26 -10.61
C ALA A 247 19.98 -6.69 -9.25
N VAL A 248 18.64 -6.80 -9.20
CA VAL A 248 17.89 -7.39 -8.08
C VAL A 248 16.86 -8.38 -8.60
N ASN A 249 16.45 -9.34 -7.77
CA ASN A 249 15.42 -10.30 -8.11
C ASN A 249 14.01 -9.65 -8.07
N PRO A 250 13.24 -9.60 -9.17
CA PRO A 250 11.91 -8.99 -9.15
C PRO A 250 10.83 -9.85 -8.46
N PHE A 251 11.11 -11.12 -8.14
CA PHE A 251 10.08 -12.09 -7.75
C PHE A 251 10.08 -12.49 -6.27
N ASP A 252 11.09 -12.11 -5.49
CA ASP A 252 11.14 -12.33 -4.03
C ASP A 252 10.73 -11.09 -3.21
N GLN A 253 10.68 -11.23 -1.87
CA GLN A 253 10.27 -10.17 -0.94
C GLN A 253 10.86 -10.37 0.49
N PRO A 254 12.20 -10.39 0.65
CA PRO A 254 12.83 -10.80 1.89
C PRO A 254 12.55 -9.88 3.09
N ASN A 255 12.16 -8.62 2.88
CA ASN A 255 12.02 -7.61 3.94
C ASN A 255 10.57 -7.42 4.43
N VAL A 256 9.57 -8.05 3.78
CA VAL A 256 8.17 -7.97 4.22
C VAL A 256 7.92 -8.80 5.49
N GLU A 257 8.58 -9.94 5.61
CA GLU A 257 8.31 -10.91 6.68
C GLU A 257 8.70 -10.40 8.08
N ALA A 258 9.72 -9.56 8.20
CA ALA A 258 10.18 -9.03 9.49
C ALA A 258 9.06 -8.28 10.25
N ALA A 259 8.32 -7.41 9.55
CA ALA A 259 7.22 -6.67 10.16
C ALA A 259 6.05 -7.58 10.55
N LYS A 260 5.79 -8.65 9.77
CA LYS A 260 4.74 -9.64 10.08
C LYS A 260 5.08 -10.43 11.34
N VAL A 261 6.33 -10.90 11.46
CA VAL A 261 6.81 -11.64 12.64
C VAL A 261 6.69 -10.76 13.89
N LEU A 262 7.15 -9.50 13.81
CA LEU A 262 7.06 -8.57 14.94
C LEU A 262 5.61 -8.27 15.35
N ALA A 263 4.72 -8.04 14.38
CA ALA A 263 3.30 -7.85 14.66
C ALA A 263 2.67 -9.09 15.31
N HIS A 264 3.02 -10.30 14.85
CA HIS A 264 2.54 -11.55 15.46
C HIS A 264 3.04 -11.70 16.90
N THR A 265 4.32 -11.43 17.16
CA THR A 265 4.89 -11.43 18.52
C THR A 265 4.15 -10.46 19.44
N MET A 266 3.76 -9.28 18.94
CA MET A 266 3.01 -8.29 19.72
C MET A 266 1.58 -8.74 20.01
N VAL A 267 0.91 -9.39 19.04
CA VAL A 267 -0.40 -10.01 19.25
C VAL A 267 -0.31 -11.10 20.31
N GLU A 268 0.72 -11.95 20.27
CA GLU A 268 0.89 -13.05 21.22
C GLU A 268 1.25 -12.55 22.63
N ALA A 269 2.08 -11.51 22.72
CA ALA A 269 2.34 -10.82 23.99
C ALA A 269 1.03 -10.25 24.58
N TYR A 270 0.16 -9.67 23.75
CA TYR A 270 -1.13 -9.19 24.21
C TYR A 270 -2.03 -10.35 24.70
N ARG A 271 -2.09 -11.48 23.99
CA ARG A 271 -2.89 -12.64 24.43
C ARG A 271 -2.47 -13.17 25.80
N THR A 272 -1.17 -13.13 26.09
CA THR A 272 -0.60 -13.70 27.32
C THR A 272 -0.58 -12.70 28.49
N GLN A 273 -0.35 -11.42 28.21
CA GLN A 273 -0.11 -10.38 29.22
C GLN A 273 -1.22 -9.31 29.27
N ASN A 274 -2.17 -9.35 28.34
CA ASN A 274 -3.23 -8.35 28.14
C ASN A 274 -2.70 -6.91 27.95
N GLN A 275 -1.47 -6.77 27.45
CA GLN A 275 -0.79 -5.48 27.23
C GLN A 275 0.08 -5.53 25.97
N LEU A 276 0.10 -4.45 25.20
CA LEU A 276 1.06 -4.25 24.11
C LEU A 276 2.35 -3.60 24.66
N PRO A 277 3.51 -3.77 23.98
CA PRO A 277 4.75 -3.15 24.40
C PRO A 277 4.63 -1.64 24.59
N HIS A 278 5.00 -1.17 25.78
CA HIS A 278 5.04 0.26 26.13
C HIS A 278 6.41 0.86 25.79
N ARG A 279 6.42 2.12 25.35
CA ARG A 279 7.62 2.94 25.20
C ARG A 279 7.34 4.32 25.78
N GLU A 280 8.31 4.88 26.47
CA GLU A 280 8.22 6.25 26.96
C GLU A 280 8.16 7.25 25.79
N PRO A 281 7.29 8.26 25.86
CA PRO A 281 7.22 9.30 24.84
C PRO A 281 8.45 10.21 24.91
N THR A 282 8.92 10.64 23.74
CA THR A 282 10.02 11.62 23.64
C THR A 282 9.52 13.06 23.74
N PHE A 283 8.22 13.27 23.49
CA PHE A 283 7.52 14.52 23.72
C PHE A 283 6.02 14.24 23.89
N GLN A 284 5.36 14.96 24.78
CA GLN A 284 3.93 14.83 25.01
C GLN A 284 3.31 16.21 25.25
N SER A 285 2.11 16.40 24.71
CA SER A 285 1.26 17.56 24.94
C SER A 285 -0.17 17.10 25.22
N ALA A 286 -1.09 18.04 25.46
CA ALA A 286 -2.50 17.70 25.64
C ALA A 286 -3.16 17.06 24.39
N ALA A 287 -2.67 17.39 23.19
CA ALA A 287 -3.27 16.96 21.93
C ALA A 287 -2.59 15.76 21.28
N ILE A 288 -1.28 15.59 21.47
CA ILE A 288 -0.48 14.56 20.79
C ILE A 288 0.61 13.98 21.69
N THR A 289 0.99 12.74 21.37
CA THR A 289 2.12 12.04 21.97
C THR A 289 3.11 11.62 20.88
N VAL A 290 4.40 11.90 21.08
CA VAL A 290 5.45 11.69 20.08
C VAL A 290 6.46 10.67 20.59
N PHE A 291 6.85 9.76 19.70
CA PHE A 291 7.87 8.74 19.95
C PHE A 291 8.93 8.83 18.85
N GLY A 292 10.10 9.36 19.20
CA GLY A 292 11.30 9.43 18.37
C GLY A 292 12.50 8.77 19.05
N GLU A 293 13.71 9.18 18.66
CA GLU A 293 14.96 8.60 19.18
C GLU A 293 15.41 9.19 20.52
N ALA A 294 15.12 10.48 20.76
CA ALA A 294 15.55 11.19 21.95
C ALA A 294 14.50 12.22 22.40
N PRO A 295 14.46 12.59 23.70
CA PRO A 295 13.59 13.65 24.19
C PRO A 295 13.82 14.99 23.47
N VAL A 296 12.74 15.69 23.16
CA VAL A 296 12.76 16.96 22.42
C VAL A 296 11.79 17.98 23.04
N PRO A 297 12.05 19.29 22.94
CA PRO A 297 11.25 20.31 23.62
C PRO A 297 9.91 20.60 22.93
N SER A 298 9.72 20.20 21.68
CA SER A 298 8.50 20.46 20.91
C SER A 298 8.31 19.47 19.77
N LEU A 299 7.08 19.38 19.24
CA LEU A 299 6.78 18.64 18.01
C LEU A 299 7.62 19.12 16.83
N LYS A 300 7.78 20.45 16.69
CA LYS A 300 8.61 21.03 15.63
C LYS A 300 10.05 20.54 15.72
N ALA A 301 10.64 20.55 16.93
CA ALA A 301 11.99 20.02 17.14
C ALA A 301 12.10 18.54 16.79
N ALA A 302 11.06 17.74 17.06
CA ALA A 302 11.00 16.33 16.69
C ALA A 302 11.03 16.13 15.16
N ILE A 303 10.22 16.92 14.43
CA ILE A 303 10.15 16.87 12.97
C ILE A 303 11.44 17.39 12.35
N ASP A 304 11.97 18.51 12.83
CA ASP A 304 13.25 19.07 12.35
C ASP A 304 14.39 18.07 12.56
N ALA A 305 14.43 17.37 13.71
CA ALA A 305 15.42 16.33 13.98
C ALA A 305 15.31 15.14 13.01
N LEU A 306 14.09 14.74 12.64
CA LEU A 306 13.88 13.71 11.60
C LEU A 306 14.37 14.21 10.24
N LEU A 307 13.98 15.42 9.83
CA LEU A 307 14.33 16.00 8.53
C LEU A 307 15.84 16.25 8.40
N ALA A 308 16.53 16.56 9.50
CA ALA A 308 17.98 16.71 9.54
C ALA A 308 18.73 15.42 9.19
N ARG A 309 18.06 14.25 9.22
CA ARG A 309 18.62 12.96 8.79
C ARG A 309 18.53 12.72 7.29
N ALA A 310 17.95 13.65 6.53
CA ALA A 310 17.96 13.58 5.07
C ALA A 310 19.39 13.56 4.53
N HIS A 311 19.66 12.64 3.60
CA HIS A 311 20.93 12.58 2.90
C HIS A 311 21.07 13.80 1.96
N SER A 312 22.15 14.57 2.13
CA SER A 312 22.48 15.74 1.31
C SER A 312 23.33 15.42 0.05
N GLY A 313 23.74 14.15 -0.13
CA GLY A 313 24.59 13.68 -1.22
C GLY A 313 23.85 13.08 -2.43
N GLY A 314 24.55 12.27 -3.23
CA GLY A 314 24.01 11.62 -4.43
C GLY A 314 22.90 10.61 -4.11
N GLY A 315 21.67 10.89 -4.57
CA GLY A 315 20.45 10.13 -4.29
C GLY A 315 19.64 10.75 -3.16
N ARG A 316 18.52 11.41 -3.51
CA ARG A 316 17.73 12.19 -2.55
C ARG A 316 16.87 11.31 -1.67
N SER A 317 16.77 11.74 -0.40
CA SER A 317 15.83 11.17 0.56
C SER A 317 14.38 11.46 0.15
N TYR A 318 13.46 10.66 0.69
CA TYR A 318 12.01 10.86 0.55
C TYR A 318 11.36 10.81 1.93
N ILE A 319 10.15 11.35 2.03
CA ILE A 319 9.34 11.30 3.25
C ILE A 319 8.14 10.38 3.01
N ALA A 320 7.99 9.36 3.85
CA ALA A 320 6.83 8.47 3.82
C ALA A 320 5.90 8.76 4.99
N LEU A 321 4.67 9.17 4.67
CA LEU A 321 3.59 9.32 5.64
C LEU A 321 2.84 8.01 5.78
N GLN A 322 2.98 7.37 6.95
CA GLN A 322 2.37 6.09 7.27
C GLN A 322 1.15 6.29 8.17
N ALA A 323 -0.05 6.23 7.62
CA ALA A 323 -1.28 6.51 8.34
C ALA A 323 -1.95 5.23 8.86
N TYR A 324 -1.72 4.87 10.13
CA TYR A 324 -2.59 3.94 10.87
C TYR A 324 -3.79 4.72 11.42
N LEU A 325 -4.56 5.31 10.51
CA LEU A 325 -5.72 6.15 10.78
C LEU A 325 -6.93 5.61 10.02
N LYS A 326 -8.14 6.02 10.40
CA LYS A 326 -9.35 5.69 9.64
C LYS A 326 -9.36 6.49 8.33
N PRO A 327 -9.40 5.85 7.14
CA PRO A 327 -9.56 6.56 5.87
C PRO A 327 -10.89 7.31 5.83
N ALA A 328 -10.86 8.56 5.40
CA ALA A 328 -12.03 9.43 5.25
C ALA A 328 -11.63 10.69 4.50
N ALA A 329 -12.51 11.24 3.65
CA ALA A 329 -12.19 12.39 2.80
C ALA A 329 -11.55 13.59 3.52
N ARG A 330 -11.94 13.88 4.77
CA ARG A 330 -11.32 14.94 5.59
C ARG A 330 -9.91 14.57 6.07
N THR A 331 -9.72 13.32 6.50
CA THR A 331 -8.41 12.78 6.87
C THR A 331 -7.48 12.74 5.65
N ASP A 332 -7.99 12.29 4.50
CA ASP A 332 -7.24 12.21 3.24
C ASP A 332 -6.77 13.61 2.81
N ARG A 333 -7.64 14.62 2.93
CA ARG A 333 -7.28 16.02 2.64
C ARG A 333 -6.19 16.53 3.58
N ALA A 334 -6.37 16.37 4.89
CA ALA A 334 -5.39 16.84 5.88
C ALA A 334 -4.01 16.19 5.69
N LEU A 335 -3.96 14.88 5.40
CA LEU A 335 -2.71 14.18 5.12
C LEU A 335 -2.08 14.64 3.82
N ASN A 336 -2.87 14.93 2.77
CA ASN A 336 -2.35 15.51 1.54
C ASN A 336 -1.83 16.94 1.74
N ASP A 337 -2.49 17.77 2.54
CA ASP A 337 -2.01 19.12 2.86
C ASP A 337 -0.65 19.06 3.57
N LEU A 338 -0.49 18.14 4.54
CA LEU A 338 0.80 17.87 5.20
C LEU A 338 1.86 17.40 4.21
N ARG A 339 1.51 16.45 3.34
CA ARG A 339 2.37 15.92 2.27
C ARG A 339 2.88 17.06 1.37
N LEU A 340 2.00 17.96 0.94
CA LEU A 340 2.34 19.11 0.10
C LEU A 340 3.23 20.12 0.81
N LEU A 341 2.94 20.41 2.09
CA LEU A 341 3.76 21.30 2.92
C LEU A 341 5.19 20.77 3.05
N LEU A 342 5.35 19.50 3.43
CA LEU A 342 6.66 18.84 3.54
C LEU A 342 7.44 18.87 2.22
N ARG A 343 6.79 18.54 1.09
CA ARG A 343 7.41 18.62 -0.23
C ARG A 343 7.82 20.06 -0.56
N SER A 344 6.98 21.05 -0.27
CA SER A 344 7.29 22.44 -0.59
C SER A 344 8.53 22.96 0.15
N GLN A 345 8.73 22.53 1.39
CA GLN A 345 9.85 22.94 2.24
C GLN A 345 11.14 22.21 1.91
N THR A 346 11.04 20.93 1.57
CA THR A 346 12.21 20.05 1.44
C THR A 346 12.57 19.71 0.00
N ARG A 347 11.63 19.88 -0.93
CA ARG A 347 11.66 19.35 -2.32
C ARG A 347 11.86 17.84 -2.42
N MET A 348 11.81 17.10 -1.31
CA MET A 348 11.89 15.65 -1.30
C MET A 348 10.63 15.03 -1.88
N ALA A 349 10.76 13.82 -2.43
CA ALA A 349 9.59 13.04 -2.76
C ALA A 349 8.79 12.68 -1.51
N THR A 350 7.47 12.67 -1.64
CA THR A 350 6.59 12.32 -0.52
C THR A 350 5.67 11.19 -0.94
N THR A 351 5.50 10.18 -0.09
CA THR A 351 4.51 9.12 -0.25
C THR A 351 3.52 9.15 0.91
N LEU A 352 2.31 8.66 0.67
CA LEU A 352 1.26 8.58 1.68
C LEU A 352 0.54 7.24 1.52
N GLY A 353 0.51 6.44 2.58
CA GLY A 353 -0.17 5.16 2.58
C GLY A 353 -0.93 4.91 3.87
N TYR A 354 -2.08 4.24 3.76
CA TYR A 354 -2.82 3.75 4.92
C TYR A 354 -2.32 2.37 5.37
N GLY A 355 -2.09 2.21 6.66
CA GLY A 355 -1.73 0.94 7.27
C GLY A 355 -2.95 0.04 7.45
N PRO A 356 -2.83 -1.30 7.35
CA PRO A 356 -1.58 -2.05 7.12
C PRO A 356 -1.26 -2.29 5.63
N ARG A 357 -1.99 -1.70 4.67
CA ARG A 357 -1.81 -1.96 3.22
C ARG A 357 -0.35 -1.82 2.79
N PHE A 358 0.30 -0.72 3.18
CA PHE A 358 1.68 -0.47 2.75
C PHE A 358 2.69 -1.49 3.29
N LEU A 359 2.36 -2.28 4.31
CA LEU A 359 3.23 -3.39 4.76
C LEU A 359 3.38 -4.45 3.67
N HIS A 360 2.33 -4.62 2.87
CA HIS A 360 2.24 -5.50 1.71
C HIS A 360 2.29 -4.69 0.40
N SER A 361 2.92 -3.52 0.39
CA SER A 361 3.27 -2.81 -0.84
C SER A 361 4.65 -2.17 -0.73
N THR A 362 4.71 -0.93 -0.27
CA THR A 362 5.96 -0.15 -0.18
C THR A 362 6.87 -0.58 0.97
N GLY A 363 6.38 -1.40 1.90
CA GLY A 363 7.10 -1.88 3.07
C GLY A 363 8.41 -2.62 2.74
N GLN A 364 8.43 -3.38 1.64
CA GLN A 364 9.64 -4.02 1.12
C GLN A 364 10.71 -2.96 0.81
N LEU A 365 10.35 -1.91 0.06
CA LEU A 365 11.26 -0.82 -0.28
C LEU A 365 11.68 0.00 0.95
N HIS A 366 10.75 0.34 1.83
CA HIS A 366 11.04 1.12 3.04
C HIS A 366 12.16 0.48 3.89
N LYS A 367 12.21 -0.85 3.91
CA LYS A 367 13.21 -1.63 4.65
C LYS A 367 14.42 -2.02 3.79
N GLY A 368 14.22 -2.29 2.50
CA GLY A 368 15.22 -2.86 1.60
C GLY A 368 16.03 -1.86 0.76
N ASP A 369 15.64 -0.59 0.72
CA ASP A 369 16.34 0.44 -0.07
C ASP A 369 17.69 0.88 0.54
N ALA A 370 18.31 1.92 -0.05
CA ALA A 370 19.58 2.49 0.40
C ALA A 370 19.50 3.29 1.72
N GLY A 371 18.40 3.23 2.48
CA GLY A 371 18.18 4.06 3.67
C GLY A 371 17.76 5.48 3.35
N ARG A 372 17.03 5.68 2.24
CA ARG A 372 16.64 7.00 1.74
C ARG A 372 15.31 7.49 2.32
N GLY A 373 14.55 6.62 3.00
CA GLY A 373 13.25 6.98 3.58
C GLY A 373 13.37 7.65 4.95
N LEU A 374 12.61 8.73 5.13
CA LEU A 374 12.28 9.34 6.42
C LEU A 374 10.81 9.06 6.71
N PHE A 375 10.50 8.46 7.86
CA PHE A 375 9.17 7.94 8.12
C PHE A 375 8.45 8.76 9.18
N ILE A 376 7.24 9.22 8.86
CA ILE A 376 6.32 9.82 9.84
C ILE A 376 5.10 8.90 9.95
N GLN A 377 5.00 8.22 11.09
CA GLN A 377 3.93 7.26 11.35
C GLN A 377 2.85 7.89 12.24
N PHE A 378 1.63 7.96 11.74
CA PHE A 378 0.48 8.46 12.48
C PHE A 378 -0.33 7.31 13.06
N THR A 379 -0.62 7.36 14.36
CA THR A 379 -1.56 6.45 15.02
C THR A 379 -2.66 7.25 15.72
N SER A 380 -3.76 6.60 16.03
CA SER A 380 -4.88 7.18 16.77
C SER A 380 -5.55 6.11 17.60
N ASP A 381 -6.22 6.54 18.66
CA ASP A 381 -7.11 5.69 19.42
C ASP A 381 -8.25 5.16 18.54
N ALA A 382 -8.75 3.98 18.89
CA ALA A 382 -9.95 3.44 18.28
C ALA A 382 -11.17 4.07 18.98
N SER A 383 -11.94 4.88 18.25
CA SER A 383 -13.18 5.50 18.78
C SER A 383 -14.26 4.49 19.15
N ALA A 384 -14.21 3.29 18.56
CA ALA A 384 -14.72 2.09 19.20
C ALA A 384 -13.98 0.89 18.60
N ASP A 385 -14.02 -0.24 19.29
CA ASP A 385 -13.28 -1.43 18.92
C ASP A 385 -14.21 -2.61 18.67
N LEU A 386 -13.83 -3.49 17.76
CA LEU A 386 -14.59 -4.69 17.41
C LEU A 386 -13.74 -5.92 17.72
N ALA A 387 -14.32 -6.88 18.43
CA ALA A 387 -13.68 -8.15 18.71
C ALA A 387 -13.43 -8.94 17.41
N ILE A 388 -12.33 -9.69 17.37
CA ILE A 388 -12.02 -10.64 16.31
C ILE A 388 -12.27 -12.04 16.88
N PRO A 389 -13.21 -12.82 16.33
CA PRO A 389 -13.43 -14.18 16.77
C PRO A 389 -12.15 -15.02 16.67
N ASP A 390 -11.90 -15.87 17.65
CA ASP A 390 -10.74 -16.76 17.64
C ASP A 390 -10.89 -17.83 16.55
N GLN A 391 -12.11 -18.32 16.34
CA GLN A 391 -12.49 -19.22 15.25
C GLN A 391 -13.79 -18.78 14.55
N PRO A 392 -13.99 -19.09 13.25
CA PRO A 392 -15.27 -18.88 12.58
C PRO A 392 -16.39 -19.68 13.25
N GLY A 393 -17.51 -19.02 13.53
CA GLY A 393 -18.68 -19.60 14.18
C GLY A 393 -18.67 -19.54 15.71
N GLU A 394 -17.57 -19.12 16.34
CA GLU A 394 -17.42 -19.08 17.80
C GLU A 394 -17.46 -17.65 18.36
N SER A 395 -18.00 -17.46 19.56
CA SER A 395 -18.11 -16.13 20.20
C SER A 395 -16.84 -15.70 20.95
N ALA A 396 -15.92 -16.62 21.24
CA ALA A 396 -14.67 -16.31 21.94
C ALA A 396 -13.78 -15.37 21.11
N SER A 397 -13.12 -14.42 21.76
CA SER A 397 -12.25 -13.45 21.10
C SER A 397 -11.13 -13.02 22.05
N ALA A 398 -9.89 -13.36 21.72
CA ALA A 398 -8.72 -12.96 22.50
C ALA A 398 -8.22 -11.55 22.16
N ILE A 399 -8.53 -11.06 20.96
CA ILE A 399 -8.07 -9.76 20.47
C ILE A 399 -9.18 -9.00 19.74
N SER A 400 -8.93 -7.72 19.47
CA SER A 400 -9.80 -6.84 18.70
C SER A 400 -9.08 -6.28 17.47
N PHE A 401 -9.82 -5.66 16.55
CA PHE A 401 -9.24 -4.96 15.39
C PHE A 401 -8.37 -3.77 15.80
N GLY A 402 -8.69 -3.08 16.90
CA GLY A 402 -7.90 -1.99 17.45
C GLY A 402 -6.55 -2.48 18.00
N ILE A 403 -6.55 -3.63 18.68
CA ILE A 403 -5.32 -4.29 19.14
C ILE A 403 -4.49 -4.78 17.94
N LEU A 404 -5.11 -5.44 16.96
CA LEU A 404 -4.41 -5.89 15.76
C LEU A 404 -3.76 -4.72 15.01
N LYS A 405 -4.50 -3.63 14.78
CA LYS A 405 -3.99 -2.40 14.15
C LYS A 405 -2.80 -1.83 14.92
N SER A 406 -2.90 -1.76 16.25
CA SER A 406 -1.83 -1.23 17.11
C SER A 406 -0.59 -2.13 17.10
N ALA A 407 -0.76 -3.45 17.15
CA ALA A 407 0.31 -4.43 17.03
C ALA A 407 1.00 -4.33 15.66
N GLN A 408 0.26 -4.13 14.57
CA GLN A 408 0.84 -3.92 13.24
C GLN A 408 1.62 -2.60 13.12
N ALA A 409 1.11 -1.52 13.73
CA ALA A 409 1.81 -0.23 13.75
C ALA A 409 3.13 -0.31 14.53
N LEU A 410 3.10 -0.92 15.71
CA LEU A 410 4.28 -1.17 16.53
C LEU A 410 5.26 -2.13 15.83
N GLY A 411 4.75 -3.18 15.18
CA GLY A 411 5.56 -4.17 14.48
C GLY A 411 6.33 -3.56 13.32
N ASP A 412 5.68 -2.71 12.51
CA ASP A 412 6.37 -1.97 11.44
C ASP A 412 7.33 -0.93 12.00
N HIS A 413 6.96 -0.23 13.08
CA HIS A 413 7.84 0.70 13.77
C HIS A 413 9.14 0.00 14.18
N GLN A 414 9.06 -1.16 14.83
CA GLN A 414 10.23 -1.90 15.25
C GLN A 414 11.03 -2.44 14.05
N ALA A 415 10.37 -2.93 13.00
CA ALA A 415 11.05 -3.42 11.79
C ALA A 415 11.86 -2.32 11.08
N LEU A 416 11.33 -1.08 11.07
CA LEU A 416 12.03 0.08 10.53
C LEU A 416 13.25 0.44 11.39
N LEU A 417 13.13 0.42 12.72
CA LEU A 417 14.26 0.66 13.63
C LEU A 417 15.35 -0.41 13.49
N ASP A 418 14.98 -1.69 13.40
CA ASP A 418 15.91 -2.79 13.18
C ASP A 418 16.64 -2.64 11.83
N SER A 419 15.97 -2.05 10.85
CA SER A 419 16.53 -1.67 9.53
C SER A 419 17.25 -0.31 9.54
N LYS A 420 17.47 0.28 10.72
CA LYS A 420 18.14 1.59 10.93
C LYS A 420 17.50 2.75 10.17
N ARG A 421 16.18 2.73 10.03
CA ARG A 421 15.41 3.76 9.33
C ARG A 421 15.00 4.90 10.28
N PRO A 422 15.22 6.17 9.90
CA PRO A 422 14.73 7.32 10.67
C PRO A 422 13.20 7.33 10.74
N LEU A 423 12.63 7.26 11.95
CA LEU A 423 11.20 7.16 12.16
C LEU A 423 10.75 8.08 13.30
N LEU A 424 9.67 8.82 13.05
CA LEU A 424 8.94 9.57 14.05
C LEU A 424 7.50 9.07 14.11
N ARG A 425 7.06 8.54 15.25
CA ARG A 425 5.66 8.17 15.46
C ARG A 425 4.93 9.27 16.22
N ILE A 426 3.81 9.73 15.66
CA ILE A 426 2.94 10.75 16.24
C ILE A 426 1.58 10.12 16.50
N HIS A 427 1.23 9.98 17.77
CA HIS A 427 -0.07 9.51 18.20
C HIS A 427 -1.01 10.70 18.42
N LEU A 428 -2.15 10.69 17.73
CA LEU A 428 -3.09 11.82 17.61
C LEU A 428 -4.26 11.78 18.61
N GLY A 429 -4.29 10.78 19.50
CA GLY A 429 -5.42 10.57 20.41
C GLY A 429 -6.71 10.22 19.66
N THR A 430 -7.84 10.72 20.16
CA THR A 430 -9.19 10.46 19.62
C THR A 430 -9.61 11.44 18.53
N ASP A 431 -9.19 12.71 18.59
CA ASP A 431 -9.48 13.73 17.56
C ASP A 431 -8.34 13.81 16.53
N VAL A 432 -8.44 12.91 15.54
CA VAL A 432 -7.46 12.80 14.45
C VAL A 432 -7.29 14.11 13.67
N LEU A 433 -8.38 14.86 13.42
CA LEU A 433 -8.29 16.08 12.60
C LEU A 433 -7.62 17.21 13.37
N ALA A 434 -7.97 17.39 14.65
CA ALA A 434 -7.26 18.33 15.51
C ALA A 434 -5.78 17.95 15.63
N GLY A 435 -5.46 16.68 15.83
CA GLY A 435 -4.08 16.21 15.89
C GLY A 435 -3.27 16.50 14.62
N LEU A 436 -3.83 16.22 13.44
CA LEU A 436 -3.18 16.52 12.15
C LEU A 436 -3.00 18.03 11.95
N GLU A 437 -3.93 18.85 12.40
CA GLU A 437 -3.80 20.31 12.35
C GLU A 437 -2.67 20.83 13.25
N HIS A 438 -2.47 20.25 14.45
CA HIS A 438 -1.31 20.58 15.29
C HIS A 438 0.02 20.23 14.60
N VAL A 439 0.06 19.11 13.88
CA VAL A 439 1.24 18.72 13.07
C VAL A 439 1.47 19.74 11.95
N ARG A 440 0.41 20.18 11.27
CA ARG A 440 0.48 21.18 10.20
C ARG A 440 0.99 22.52 10.71
N GLN A 441 0.54 22.95 11.88
CA GLN A 441 0.99 24.19 12.53
C GLN A 441 2.45 24.13 12.96
N ALA A 442 2.93 22.98 13.44
CA ALA A 442 4.35 22.81 13.78
C ALA A 442 5.28 22.81 12.57
N LEU A 443 4.74 22.51 11.38
CA LEU A 443 5.44 22.58 10.11
C LEU A 443 5.38 23.97 9.46
N SER A 444 4.36 24.78 9.76
CA SER A 444 4.21 26.13 9.19
C SER A 444 5.18 27.11 9.85
#